data_AF-A0A0F2TKN4-F1
#
_entry.id   AF-A0A0F2TKN4-F1
#
_cell.length_a   1.000
_cell.length_b   1.000
_cell.length_c   1.000
_cell.angle_alpha   90.00
_cell.angle_beta   90.00
_cell.angle_gamma   90.00
#
_symmetry.space_group_name_H-M   'P 1'
#
loop_
_entity.id
_entity.type
_entity.pdbx_description
1 polymer ?
#
loop_
_entity_poly.entity_id
_entity_poly.type
_entity_poly.pdbx_seq_one_letter_code
_entity_poly.pdbx_strand_id
1 'polypeptide(L)'
;MFAGDGEGHALNDPKFGDVTGAVRRLRHEGRDLVVKLRARTAAHAERALASEAARRLGALTMDGFGRIVVCVPDLVPLDDRTAALVSPYLGIPLSASTDGLAGLSTEEIEDLLLAVLGRGVEASGCIPRNMFRQSGRTVLIDWEDALLVPAGTAAPGALTVMKWDIGWSDLFGRDLGLRRRITAGSVDEPTLDGFESVLAAWLPAGLAAQEVRRRGIELTLASELPAAGSKSASAARLGHLAEDVLSPGLGVFHTVLTSRLRADQGEDAYADLIHRLDALTECAGSGGSRRLERLRRPWVLAMFSTAERPLAAGLRSLEQLAARLEELRGTCGWNAACKRAEVAEEVTARIARTAQAILGLEGLELILRGSCAQGVLGHGSDVDFELSSPNHPNGHRALEDLVIEALACLGLAAEGSAARPTERDVVSANGKFSRDLHEWFELRRPGTDHHSPGWVATAIAAPSTTVISRPSECEQQGRELTAKYLWFESRALLARLVFTRAAVTPPPVKLVPQLSLLHELVPADKAAEVEALVRQAFALREAADPAPPATGPDTEVEQLAGRLDVLRRRLGLPGPLNL
;
A
#
# COMPACT_ATOMS: atom_id res chain seq x y z
N MET A 1 15.10 20.00 38.91
CA MET A 1 16.12 20.75 38.16
C MET A 1 17.27 19.77 37.94
N PHE A 2 17.35 19.15 36.76
CA PHE A 2 18.40 18.18 36.45
C PHE A 2 19.63 18.97 35.96
N ALA A 3 20.56 19.23 36.88
CA ALA A 3 21.89 19.72 36.57
C ALA A 3 22.88 18.68 37.11
N GLY A 4 23.55 17.97 36.21
CA GLY A 4 24.45 16.88 36.53
C GLY A 4 25.00 16.27 35.24
N ASP A 5 26.30 16.39 35.04
CA ASP A 5 27.02 16.07 33.80
C ASP A 5 27.25 14.55 33.61
N GLY A 6 26.19 13.76 33.81
CA GLY A 6 26.21 12.31 33.62
C GLY A 6 26.02 11.94 32.16
N GLU A 7 27.12 11.67 31.44
CA GLU A 7 27.09 11.15 30.07
C GLU A 7 26.29 9.83 29.99
N GLY A 8 25.05 9.92 29.52
CA GLY A 8 24.21 8.76 29.23
C GLY A 8 24.66 8.07 27.95
N HIS A 9 25.50 7.03 28.07
CA HIS A 9 25.87 6.23 26.91
C HIS A 9 24.68 5.37 26.44
N ALA A 10 24.33 5.49 25.17
CA ALA A 10 23.38 4.60 24.51
C ALA A 10 23.99 3.19 24.38
N LEU A 11 23.24 2.16 24.79
CA LEU A 11 23.70 0.79 24.68
C LEU A 11 23.22 0.18 23.35
N ASN A 12 24.16 -0.08 22.44
CA ASN A 12 23.91 -0.85 21.21
C ASN A 12 23.72 -2.34 21.57
N ASP A 13 22.52 -2.70 22.04
CA ASP A 13 22.10 -4.09 22.20
C ASP A 13 21.42 -4.56 20.90
N PRO A 14 22.02 -5.49 20.12
CA PRO A 14 21.44 -5.95 18.86
C PRO A 14 20.14 -6.75 19.02
N LYS A 15 19.72 -7.07 20.27
CA LYS A 15 18.43 -7.69 20.61
C LYS A 15 17.37 -6.67 21.07
N PHE A 16 17.72 -5.39 21.23
CA PHE A 16 16.79 -4.34 21.60
C PHE A 16 16.23 -3.65 20.34
N GLY A 17 15.05 -4.08 19.91
CA GLY A 17 14.40 -3.58 18.69
C GLY A 17 13.67 -2.26 18.89
N ASP A 18 14.32 -1.14 18.59
CA ASP A 18 13.68 0.17 18.44
C ASP A 18 13.48 0.45 16.94
N VAL A 19 12.34 0.02 16.40
CA VAL A 19 12.01 0.10 14.98
C VAL A 19 11.71 1.55 14.56
N THR A 20 11.10 2.33 15.45
CA THR A 20 10.63 3.71 15.21
C THR A 20 11.62 4.79 15.66
N GLY A 21 12.64 4.45 16.46
CA GLY A 21 13.61 5.42 17.02
C GLY A 21 13.13 6.10 18.31
N ALA A 22 11.99 5.67 18.84
CA ALA A 22 11.28 6.29 19.96
C ALA A 22 11.59 5.64 21.32
N VAL A 23 12.22 4.47 21.36
CA VAL A 23 12.49 3.72 22.60
C VAL A 23 13.99 3.44 22.75
N ARG A 24 14.65 4.03 23.74
CA ARG A 24 16.10 3.90 23.92
C ARG A 24 16.47 3.21 25.21
N ARG A 25 17.39 2.24 25.14
CA ARG A 25 18.11 1.73 26.32
C ARG A 25 19.36 2.58 26.57
N LEU A 26 19.48 3.10 27.78
CA LEU A 26 20.64 3.88 28.23
C LEU A 26 21.08 3.45 29.63
N ARG A 27 22.30 3.79 30.00
CA ARG A 27 22.79 3.60 31.36
C ARG A 27 22.96 4.95 32.06
N HIS A 28 22.41 5.08 33.26
CA HIS A 28 22.47 6.29 34.08
C HIS A 28 22.65 5.91 35.55
N GLU A 29 23.58 6.57 36.25
CA GLU A 29 23.94 6.27 37.66
C GLU A 29 24.18 4.76 37.93
N GLY A 30 24.80 4.07 36.97
CA GLY A 30 25.06 2.64 37.02
C GLY A 30 23.86 1.72 36.75
N ARG A 31 22.64 2.26 36.65
CA ARG A 31 21.38 1.55 36.35
C ARG A 31 21.08 1.55 34.85
N ASP A 32 20.54 0.44 34.35
CA ASP A 32 20.03 0.35 32.99
C ASP A 32 18.56 0.79 32.95
N LEU A 33 18.26 1.73 32.07
CA LEU A 33 16.95 2.36 31.91
C LEU A 33 16.46 2.22 30.46
N VAL A 34 15.14 2.22 30.31
CA VAL A 34 14.43 2.33 29.03
C VAL A 34 13.71 3.69 29.01
N VAL A 35 13.82 4.40 27.88
CA VAL A 35 13.23 5.71 27.67
C VAL A 35 12.32 5.68 26.45
N LYS A 36 11.01 5.83 26.65
CA LYS A 36 9.98 5.95 25.60
C LYS A 36 9.65 7.43 25.38
N LEU A 37 9.93 7.95 24.20
CA LEU A 37 9.65 9.35 23.82
C LEU A 37 8.21 9.48 23.34
N ARG A 38 7.45 10.43 23.88
CA ARG A 38 6.07 10.71 23.46
C ARG A 38 5.72 12.19 23.48
N ALA A 39 4.62 12.53 22.81
CA ALA A 39 3.92 13.79 23.05
C ALA A 39 3.57 13.92 24.54
N ARG A 40 3.80 15.11 25.11
CA ARG A 40 3.72 15.37 26.56
C ARG A 40 2.36 15.04 27.16
N THR A 41 1.26 15.33 26.45
CA THR A 41 -0.11 14.97 26.84
C THR A 41 -0.30 13.45 26.94
N ALA A 42 0.15 12.69 25.92
CA ALA A 42 0.09 11.23 25.91
C ALA A 42 0.95 10.61 27.01
N ALA A 43 2.17 11.14 27.24
CA ALA A 43 3.03 10.70 28.35
C ALA A 43 2.36 10.91 29.72
N HIS A 44 1.72 12.06 29.94
CA HIS A 44 0.97 12.32 31.17
C HIS A 44 -0.22 11.36 31.35
N ALA A 45 -0.96 11.07 30.27
CA ALA A 45 -2.07 10.12 30.29
C ALA A 45 -1.58 8.68 30.60
N GLU A 46 -0.60 8.16 29.87
CA GLU A 46 -0.03 6.82 30.08
C GLU A 46 0.51 6.64 31.52
N ARG A 47 1.22 7.64 32.05
CA ARG A 47 1.69 7.60 33.45
C ARG A 47 0.54 7.63 34.46
N ALA A 48 -0.53 8.39 34.21
CA ALA A 48 -1.69 8.44 35.08
C ALA A 48 -2.45 7.10 35.07
N LEU A 49 -2.66 6.50 33.90
CA LEU A 49 -3.24 5.17 33.72
C LEU A 49 -2.40 4.10 34.45
N ALA A 50 -1.08 4.07 34.25
CA ALA A 50 -0.18 3.17 34.95
C ALA A 50 -0.24 3.35 36.48
N SER A 51 -0.27 4.59 36.98
CA SER A 51 -0.34 4.89 38.42
C SER A 51 -1.62 4.37 39.07
N GLU A 52 -2.76 4.57 38.42
CA GLU A 52 -4.07 4.14 38.93
C GLU A 52 -4.27 2.62 38.76
N ALA A 53 -3.78 2.02 37.67
CA ALA A 53 -3.70 0.58 37.51
C ALA A 53 -2.82 -0.06 38.59
N ALA A 54 -1.66 0.53 38.92
CA ALA A 54 -0.79 0.07 40.02
C ALA A 54 -1.52 0.05 41.37
N ARG A 55 -2.38 1.04 41.62
CA ARG A 55 -3.21 1.11 42.82
C ARG A 55 -4.30 0.02 42.83
N ARG A 56 -5.00 -0.21 41.72
CA ARG A 56 -6.09 -1.21 41.59
C ARG A 56 -5.59 -2.65 41.63
N LEU A 57 -4.45 -2.91 40.99
CA LEU A 57 -3.79 -4.22 40.96
C LEU A 57 -2.87 -4.46 42.18
N GLY A 58 -2.72 -3.47 43.07
CA GLY A 58 -2.04 -3.63 44.35
C GLY A 58 -2.56 -4.86 45.11
N ALA A 59 -1.64 -5.74 45.48
CA ALA A 59 -1.91 -7.04 46.10
C ALA A 59 -2.70 -8.07 45.24
N LEU A 60 -2.68 -7.95 43.90
CA LEU A 60 -3.02 -9.08 43.03
C LEU A 60 -1.83 -10.05 42.95
N THR A 61 -2.09 -11.32 43.25
CA THR A 61 -1.18 -12.45 43.06
C THR A 61 -1.97 -13.51 42.33
N MET A 62 -1.40 -14.08 41.27
CA MET A 62 -2.01 -15.15 40.48
C MET A 62 -1.08 -16.37 40.46
N ASP A 63 -1.67 -17.55 40.39
CA ASP A 63 -0.91 -18.78 40.11
C ASP A 63 -0.27 -18.71 38.72
N GLY A 64 0.87 -19.38 38.55
CA GLY A 64 1.78 -19.21 37.41
C GLY A 64 2.53 -17.86 37.38
N PHE A 65 1.85 -16.72 37.56
CA PHE A 65 2.41 -15.37 37.38
C PHE A 65 3.07 -14.75 38.64
N GLY A 66 2.73 -15.26 39.83
CA GLY A 66 3.14 -14.66 41.10
C GLY A 66 2.48 -13.29 41.32
N ARG A 67 3.17 -12.38 42.02
CA ARG A 67 2.64 -11.03 42.27
C ARG A 67 2.58 -10.22 40.98
N ILE A 68 1.41 -9.69 40.64
CA ILE A 68 1.25 -8.76 39.52
C ILE A 68 1.73 -7.37 39.96
N VAL A 69 2.59 -6.76 39.17
CA VAL A 69 3.22 -5.45 39.44
C VAL A 69 3.08 -4.58 38.21
N VAL A 70 2.64 -3.33 38.39
CA VAL A 70 2.60 -2.34 37.32
C VAL A 70 3.88 -1.53 37.32
N CYS A 71 4.53 -1.40 36.17
CA CYS A 71 5.63 -0.45 35.99
C CYS A 71 5.04 0.95 35.78
N VAL A 72 5.15 1.81 36.78
CA VAL A 72 4.81 3.24 36.66
C VAL A 72 6.08 3.98 36.21
N PRO A 73 6.14 4.51 34.98
CA PRO A 73 7.32 5.25 34.53
C PRO A 73 7.44 6.61 35.21
N ASP A 74 8.67 7.06 35.38
CA ASP A 74 8.98 8.46 35.67
C ASP A 74 8.74 9.30 34.42
N LEU A 75 8.14 10.49 34.58
CA LEU A 75 7.89 11.42 33.47
C LEU A 75 8.87 12.58 33.55
N VAL A 76 9.72 12.69 32.54
CA VAL A 76 10.72 13.75 32.39
C VAL A 76 10.30 14.63 31.20
N PRO A 77 9.83 15.87 31.43
CA PRO A 77 9.59 16.82 30.35
C PRO A 77 10.91 17.13 29.64
N LEU A 78 10.91 17.07 28.30
CA LEU A 78 12.06 17.45 27.49
C LEU A 78 11.87 18.87 26.92
N ASP A 79 10.65 19.16 26.47
CA ASP A 79 10.23 20.47 25.99
C ASP A 79 8.72 20.68 26.26
N ASP A 80 8.10 21.71 25.65
CA ASP A 80 6.69 22.02 25.82
C ASP A 80 5.74 21.01 25.16
N ARG A 81 6.22 20.27 24.15
CA ARG A 81 5.47 19.29 23.35
C ARG A 81 5.87 17.85 23.64
N THR A 82 7.10 17.60 24.11
CA THR A 82 7.69 16.26 24.24
C THR A 82 8.06 15.91 25.68
N ALA A 83 7.81 14.67 26.08
CA ALA A 83 8.28 14.10 27.33
C ALA A 83 8.87 12.69 27.13
N ALA A 84 9.80 12.33 28.00
CA ALA A 84 10.34 11.00 28.15
C ALA A 84 9.61 10.27 29.28
N LEU A 85 9.13 9.07 29.00
CA LEU A 85 8.74 8.09 30.01
C LEU A 85 9.93 7.18 30.28
N VAL A 86 10.43 7.20 31.52
CA VAL A 86 11.64 6.49 31.95
C VAL A 86 11.26 5.34 32.87
N SER A 87 11.71 4.14 32.54
CA SER A 87 11.46 2.92 33.32
C SER A 87 12.77 2.13 33.52
N PRO A 88 12.87 1.28 34.57
CA PRO A 88 14.00 0.37 34.70
C PRO A 88 13.99 -0.65 33.56
N TYR A 89 15.16 -1.05 33.06
CA TYR A 89 15.25 -2.16 32.11
C TYR A 89 14.83 -3.47 32.81
N LEU A 90 13.74 -4.07 32.33
CA LEU A 90 13.11 -5.24 32.98
C LEU A 90 13.68 -6.60 32.52
N GLY A 91 14.53 -6.62 31.49
CA GLY A 91 15.09 -7.83 30.90
C GLY A 91 14.37 -8.25 29.62
N ILE A 92 14.13 -9.55 29.46
CA ILE A 92 13.51 -10.16 28.27
C ILE A 92 11.99 -10.29 28.53
N PRO A 93 11.11 -9.89 27.59
CA PRO A 93 9.66 -10.06 27.73
C PRO A 93 9.25 -11.53 27.63
N LEU A 94 8.04 -11.85 28.10
CA LEU A 94 7.53 -13.22 28.15
C LEU A 94 7.48 -13.88 26.76
N SER A 95 7.13 -13.10 25.72
CA SER A 95 7.12 -13.54 24.31
C SER A 95 8.49 -13.96 23.75
N ALA A 96 9.58 -13.58 24.38
CA ALA A 96 10.95 -13.87 23.93
C ALA A 96 11.73 -14.79 24.90
N SER A 97 11.06 -15.33 25.93
CA SER A 97 11.67 -16.21 26.92
C SER A 97 11.46 -17.69 26.54
N THR A 98 12.54 -18.49 26.57
CA THR A 98 12.45 -19.95 26.39
C THR A 98 11.60 -20.62 27.47
N ASP A 99 11.56 -20.01 28.66
CA ASP A 99 10.78 -20.48 29.81
C ASP A 99 9.45 -19.72 29.93
N GLY A 100 9.04 -18.96 28.91
CA GLY A 100 7.86 -18.09 28.95
C GLY A 100 6.58 -18.84 29.30
N LEU A 101 6.44 -20.07 28.79
CA LEU A 101 5.32 -20.98 29.04
C LEU A 101 5.40 -21.76 30.36
N ALA A 102 6.49 -21.67 31.12
CA ALA A 102 6.72 -22.54 32.28
C ALA A 102 5.66 -22.33 33.37
N GLY A 103 4.83 -23.34 33.59
CA GLY A 103 3.71 -23.31 34.54
C GLY A 103 2.61 -22.32 34.15
N LEU A 104 2.22 -22.29 32.87
CA LEU A 104 1.06 -21.54 32.38
C LEU A 104 0.14 -22.44 31.54
N SER A 105 -1.12 -22.52 31.95
CA SER A 105 -2.25 -23.13 31.25
C SER A 105 -3.16 -22.06 30.63
N THR A 106 -4.11 -22.47 29.78
CA THR A 106 -5.10 -21.54 29.22
C THR A 106 -6.07 -21.04 30.31
N GLU A 107 -6.29 -21.85 31.34
CA GLU A 107 -7.08 -21.55 32.53
C GLU A 107 -6.41 -20.44 33.37
N GLU A 108 -5.12 -20.58 33.69
CA GLU A 108 -4.38 -19.55 34.46
C GLU A 108 -4.31 -18.20 33.72
N ILE A 109 -4.31 -18.21 32.38
CA ILE A 109 -4.38 -17.00 31.54
C ILE A 109 -5.75 -16.36 31.62
N GLU A 110 -6.83 -17.15 31.47
CA GLU A 110 -8.19 -16.66 31.63
C GLU A 110 -8.40 -16.05 33.04
N ASP A 111 -7.97 -16.76 34.08
CA ASP A 111 -8.05 -16.29 35.47
C ASP A 111 -7.28 -14.98 35.68
N LEU A 112 -6.09 -14.81 35.08
CA LEU A 112 -5.35 -13.54 35.12
C LEU A 112 -6.15 -12.41 34.47
N LEU A 113 -6.68 -12.62 33.27
CA LEU A 113 -7.40 -11.61 32.50
C LEU A 113 -8.70 -11.20 33.21
N LEU A 114 -9.47 -12.17 33.71
CA LEU A 114 -10.68 -11.95 34.49
C LEU A 114 -10.38 -11.28 35.85
N ALA A 115 -9.28 -11.62 36.53
CA ALA A 115 -8.89 -10.98 37.78
C ALA A 115 -8.48 -9.51 37.58
N VAL A 116 -7.75 -9.20 36.49
CA VAL A 116 -7.38 -7.83 36.11
C VAL A 116 -8.63 -7.00 35.78
N LEU A 117 -9.56 -7.54 34.99
CA LEU A 117 -10.88 -6.93 34.72
C LEU A 117 -11.71 -6.72 35.99
N GLY A 118 -11.73 -7.72 36.89
CA GLY A 118 -12.45 -7.64 38.16
C GLY A 118 -12.00 -6.48 39.05
N ARG A 119 -10.72 -6.06 38.95
CA ARG A 119 -10.18 -4.85 39.59
C ARG A 119 -10.54 -3.54 38.87
N GLY A 120 -11.35 -3.59 37.82
CA GLY A 120 -11.74 -2.43 37.01
C GLY A 120 -10.61 -1.93 36.11
N VAL A 121 -9.76 -2.84 35.60
CA VAL A 121 -8.67 -2.52 34.70
C VAL A 121 -8.85 -3.33 33.43
N GLU A 122 -9.20 -2.69 32.33
CA GLU A 122 -9.20 -3.29 31.01
C GLU A 122 -7.89 -2.90 30.32
N ALA A 123 -6.92 -3.81 30.33
CA ALA A 123 -5.60 -3.60 29.74
C ALA A 123 -5.45 -4.47 28.48
N SER A 124 -5.74 -3.91 27.30
CA SER A 124 -5.50 -4.61 26.02
C SER A 124 -4.02 -4.99 25.83
N GLY A 125 -3.11 -4.23 26.44
CA GLY A 125 -1.69 -4.56 26.60
C GLY A 125 -1.35 -5.70 27.58
N CYS A 126 -2.32 -6.41 28.18
CA CYS A 126 -2.09 -7.59 29.04
C CYS A 126 -1.76 -8.84 28.20
N ILE A 127 -0.66 -8.75 27.44
CA ILE A 127 -0.18 -9.75 26.47
C ILE A 127 1.32 -10.01 26.65
N PRO A 128 1.82 -11.20 26.28
CA PRO A 128 3.19 -11.64 26.60
C PRO A 128 4.33 -10.67 26.25
N ARG A 129 4.22 -9.88 25.18
CA ARG A 129 5.25 -8.89 24.82
C ARG A 129 5.41 -7.73 25.81
N ASN A 130 4.37 -7.44 26.60
CA ASN A 130 4.33 -6.34 27.58
C ASN A 130 4.46 -6.86 29.03
N MET A 131 4.88 -8.13 29.20
CA MET A 131 4.97 -8.84 30.48
C MET A 131 6.39 -9.32 30.75
N PHE A 132 6.90 -9.11 31.95
CA PHE A 132 8.26 -9.50 32.36
C PHE A 132 8.20 -10.31 33.66
N ARG A 133 8.48 -11.62 33.59
CA ARG A 133 8.59 -12.48 34.79
C ARG A 133 9.95 -12.26 35.46
N GLN A 134 9.93 -11.96 36.75
CA GLN A 134 11.10 -11.77 37.59
C GLN A 134 10.83 -12.44 38.95
N SER A 135 11.69 -13.34 39.42
CA SER A 135 11.61 -14.08 40.71
C SER A 135 10.39 -13.79 41.61
N GLY A 136 9.27 -14.49 41.38
CA GLY A 136 8.04 -14.40 42.18
C GLY A 136 7.06 -13.27 41.82
N ARG A 137 7.33 -12.49 40.77
CA ARG A 137 6.45 -11.44 40.25
C ARG A 137 6.40 -11.40 38.72
N THR A 138 5.31 -10.84 38.19
CA THR A 138 5.17 -10.46 36.78
C THR A 138 4.96 -8.95 36.69
N VAL A 139 5.83 -8.27 35.95
CA VAL A 139 5.78 -6.82 35.74
C VAL A 139 5.09 -6.52 34.41
N LEU A 140 4.06 -5.68 34.46
CA LEU A 140 3.27 -5.21 33.32
C LEU A 140 3.69 -3.79 32.92
N ILE A 141 3.88 -3.56 31.62
CA ILE A 141 4.21 -2.26 31.02
C ILE A 141 3.13 -1.81 30.01
N ASP A 142 3.35 -0.65 29.39
CA ASP A 142 2.64 -0.20 28.18
C ASP A 142 1.13 0.02 28.41
N TRP A 143 0.83 1.12 29.12
CA TRP A 143 -0.48 1.43 29.68
C TRP A 143 -1.27 2.46 28.85
N GLU A 144 -0.92 2.63 27.58
CA GLU A 144 -1.52 3.66 26.72
C GLU A 144 -2.95 3.35 26.29
N ASP A 145 -3.24 2.09 25.99
CA ASP A 145 -4.56 1.59 25.59
C ASP A 145 -5.38 1.08 26.80
N ALA A 146 -5.03 1.45 28.03
CA ALA A 146 -5.68 0.93 29.23
C ALA A 146 -6.94 1.73 29.60
N LEU A 147 -8.07 1.04 29.77
CA LEU A 147 -9.33 1.64 30.21
C LEU A 147 -9.60 1.32 31.69
N LEU A 148 -10.06 2.33 32.43
CA LEU A 148 -10.27 2.27 33.87
C LEU A 148 -11.77 2.37 34.22
N VAL A 149 -12.45 1.23 34.17
CA VAL A 149 -13.88 1.10 34.47
C VAL A 149 -14.13 0.85 35.97
N PRO A 150 -15.36 0.96 36.49
CA PRO A 150 -15.64 0.57 37.87
C PRO A 150 -15.33 -0.92 38.13
N ALA A 151 -14.84 -1.23 39.33
CA ALA A 151 -14.51 -2.62 39.70
C ALA A 151 -15.78 -3.48 39.75
N GLY A 152 -15.69 -4.72 39.24
CA GLY A 152 -16.82 -5.65 39.18
C GLY A 152 -17.90 -5.33 38.12
N THR A 153 -17.76 -4.27 37.31
CA THR A 153 -18.69 -3.94 36.22
C THR A 153 -18.07 -4.07 34.82
N ALA A 154 -16.89 -4.66 34.72
CA ALA A 154 -16.10 -4.73 33.50
C ALA A 154 -16.51 -5.94 32.64
N ALA A 155 -17.02 -5.68 31.44
CA ALA A 155 -16.94 -6.61 30.31
C ALA A 155 -15.97 -5.98 29.29
N PRO A 156 -14.91 -6.67 28.86
CA PRO A 156 -13.90 -6.10 27.96
C PRO A 156 -14.48 -5.81 26.58
N GLY A 157 -13.96 -4.78 25.89
CA GLY A 157 -14.28 -4.55 24.50
C GLY A 157 -13.81 -5.70 23.61
N ALA A 158 -14.50 -5.94 22.48
CA ALA A 158 -14.15 -7.02 21.56
C ALA A 158 -12.72 -6.90 21.00
N LEU A 159 -12.22 -5.68 20.78
CA LEU A 159 -10.82 -5.39 20.42
C LEU A 159 -9.82 -5.86 21.48
N THR A 160 -10.14 -5.68 22.76
CA THR A 160 -9.31 -6.13 23.89
C THR A 160 -9.23 -7.66 23.93
N VAL A 161 -10.38 -8.34 23.81
CA VAL A 161 -10.44 -9.81 23.79
C VAL A 161 -9.68 -10.38 22.59
N MET A 162 -9.79 -9.74 21.42
CA MET A 162 -9.03 -10.11 20.21
C MET A 162 -7.51 -9.98 20.44
N LYS A 163 -7.04 -8.81 20.93
CA LYS A 163 -5.62 -8.57 21.23
C LYS A 163 -5.07 -9.62 22.21
N TRP A 164 -5.85 -10.01 23.23
CA TRP A 164 -5.49 -11.08 24.16
C TRP A 164 -5.42 -12.46 23.48
N ASP A 165 -6.44 -12.85 22.73
CA ASP A 165 -6.49 -14.17 22.07
C ASP A 165 -5.33 -14.35 21.10
N ILE A 166 -5.00 -13.32 20.30
CA ILE A 166 -3.82 -13.30 19.43
C ILE A 166 -2.53 -13.41 20.24
N GLY A 167 -2.30 -12.48 21.18
CA GLY A 167 -1.02 -12.37 21.89
C GLY A 167 -0.68 -13.59 22.76
N TRP A 168 -1.68 -14.24 23.34
CA TRP A 168 -1.49 -15.49 24.09
C TRP A 168 -1.42 -16.72 23.17
N SER A 169 -2.19 -16.78 22.08
CA SER A 169 -2.08 -17.87 21.11
C SER A 169 -0.70 -17.92 20.45
N ASP A 170 -0.14 -16.75 20.11
CA ASP A 170 1.22 -16.59 19.58
C ASP A 170 2.29 -17.23 20.47
N LEU A 171 2.29 -16.91 21.78
CA LEU A 171 3.21 -17.51 22.76
C LEU A 171 3.08 -19.04 22.84
N PHE A 172 1.88 -19.59 22.66
CA PHE A 172 1.61 -21.04 22.72
C PHE A 172 1.76 -21.75 21.37
N GLY A 173 1.95 -21.03 20.26
CA GLY A 173 1.98 -21.58 18.90
C GLY A 173 0.68 -22.24 18.44
N ARG A 174 -0.47 -21.93 19.08
CA ARG A 174 -1.80 -22.48 18.75
C ARG A 174 -2.92 -21.54 19.18
N ASP A 175 -4.06 -21.56 18.48
CA ASP A 175 -5.30 -20.88 18.91
C ASP A 175 -5.73 -21.41 20.30
N LEU A 176 -5.83 -20.51 21.28
CA LEU A 176 -6.29 -20.81 22.64
C LEU A 176 -7.81 -20.66 22.81
N GLY A 177 -8.47 -19.96 21.89
CA GLY A 177 -9.91 -19.75 21.93
C GLY A 177 -10.39 -18.82 23.05
N LEU A 178 -9.57 -17.89 23.55
CA LEU A 178 -9.94 -16.99 24.65
C LEU A 178 -11.21 -16.20 24.34
N ARG A 179 -11.44 -15.82 23.08
CA ARG A 179 -12.67 -15.17 22.59
C ARG A 179 -13.96 -15.98 22.79
N ARG A 180 -13.87 -17.29 23.05
CA ARG A 180 -15.00 -18.18 23.32
C ARG A 180 -15.24 -18.40 24.82
N ARG A 181 -14.29 -17.96 25.65
CA ARG A 181 -14.25 -18.14 27.11
C ARG A 181 -14.59 -16.82 27.81
N ILE A 182 -14.01 -15.72 27.35
CA ILE A 182 -14.22 -14.37 27.87
C ILE A 182 -15.29 -13.64 27.04
N THR A 183 -16.45 -13.38 27.64
CA THR A 183 -17.55 -12.62 27.02
C THR A 183 -17.18 -11.14 26.86
N ALA A 184 -17.15 -10.65 25.63
CA ALA A 184 -16.97 -9.23 25.34
C ALA A 184 -18.25 -8.42 25.64
N GLY A 185 -18.08 -7.18 26.07
CA GLY A 185 -19.15 -6.21 26.28
C GLY A 185 -19.54 -5.47 25.00
N SER A 186 -20.80 -5.05 24.90
CA SER A 186 -21.24 -4.03 23.95
C SER A 186 -21.06 -2.66 24.60
N VAL A 187 -20.27 -1.79 23.97
CA VAL A 187 -19.99 -0.42 24.45
C VAL A 187 -20.48 0.59 23.41
N ASP A 188 -20.90 1.78 23.83
CA ASP A 188 -21.10 2.90 22.91
C ASP A 188 -19.76 3.25 22.26
N GLU A 189 -19.70 3.12 20.94
CA GLU A 189 -18.44 2.91 20.24
C GLU A 189 -17.89 4.19 19.57
N PRO A 190 -16.57 4.45 19.66
CA PRO A 190 -15.96 5.64 19.08
C PRO A 190 -15.92 5.59 17.54
N THR A 191 -15.63 6.76 16.96
CA THR A 191 -15.31 6.92 15.53
C THR A 191 -14.30 5.87 15.05
N LEU A 192 -14.43 5.46 13.78
CA LEU A 192 -13.50 4.52 13.17
C LEU A 192 -12.05 5.00 13.29
N ASP A 193 -11.14 4.07 13.61
CA ASP A 193 -9.70 4.36 13.63
C ASP A 193 -9.10 4.37 12.21
N GLY A 194 -7.77 4.47 12.10
CA GLY A 194 -7.07 4.50 10.81
C GLY A 194 -7.19 3.19 10.01
N PHE A 195 -7.11 2.03 10.67
CA PHE A 195 -7.27 0.72 10.05
C PHE A 195 -8.72 0.55 9.57
N GLU A 196 -9.67 0.85 10.45
CA GLU A 196 -11.10 0.72 10.19
C GLU A 196 -11.59 1.68 9.10
N SER A 197 -11.01 2.88 9.03
CA SER A 197 -11.33 3.86 7.97
C SER A 197 -10.84 3.40 6.59
N VAL A 198 -9.65 2.79 6.50
CA VAL A 198 -9.14 2.19 5.26
C VAL A 198 -9.98 0.97 4.87
N LEU A 199 -10.28 0.08 5.83
CA LEU A 199 -11.14 -1.08 5.60
C LEU A 199 -12.56 -0.67 5.12
N ALA A 200 -13.16 0.35 5.73
CA ALA A 200 -14.46 0.88 5.34
C ALA A 200 -14.51 1.33 3.88
N ALA A 201 -13.39 1.84 3.33
CA ALA A 201 -13.29 2.31 1.95
C ALA A 201 -13.30 1.18 0.89
N TRP A 202 -13.14 -0.08 1.31
CA TRP A 202 -13.26 -1.27 0.45
C TRP A 202 -14.54 -2.08 0.70
N LEU A 203 -15.29 -1.75 1.75
CA LEU A 203 -16.55 -2.40 2.09
C LEU A 203 -17.73 -1.70 1.40
N PRO A 204 -18.90 -2.37 1.28
CA PRO A 204 -20.12 -1.75 0.76
C PRO A 204 -20.46 -0.43 1.47
N ALA A 205 -20.85 0.59 0.70
CA ALA A 205 -21.22 1.88 1.25
C ALA A 205 -22.43 1.78 2.19
N GLY A 206 -22.41 2.56 3.29
CA GLY A 206 -23.53 2.64 4.24
C GLY A 206 -23.53 1.58 5.34
N LEU A 207 -22.48 0.75 5.47
CA LEU A 207 -22.31 -0.09 6.67
C LEU A 207 -22.16 0.78 7.93
N ALA A 208 -22.76 0.32 9.03
CA ALA A 208 -22.57 0.93 10.34
C ALA A 208 -21.12 0.72 10.84
N ALA A 209 -20.59 1.67 11.62
CA ALA A 209 -19.23 1.60 12.16
C ALA A 209 -18.95 0.30 12.94
N GLN A 210 -19.93 -0.16 13.72
CA GLN A 210 -19.87 -1.43 14.47
C GLN A 210 -19.67 -2.65 13.55
N GLU A 211 -20.27 -2.66 12.35
CA GLU A 211 -20.12 -3.76 11.38
C GLU A 211 -18.76 -3.72 10.68
N VAL A 212 -18.21 -2.53 10.43
CA VAL A 212 -16.81 -2.37 9.97
C VAL A 212 -15.85 -2.90 11.03
N ARG A 213 -16.02 -2.48 12.29
CA ARG A 213 -15.19 -2.92 13.43
C ARG A 213 -15.26 -4.43 13.66
N ARG A 214 -16.47 -5.02 13.61
CA ARG A 214 -16.66 -6.49 13.69
C ARG A 214 -15.86 -7.22 12.61
N ARG A 215 -15.93 -6.75 11.35
CA ARG A 215 -15.13 -7.33 10.25
C ARG A 215 -13.63 -7.13 10.45
N GLY A 216 -13.21 -5.95 10.90
CA GLY A 216 -11.81 -5.67 11.22
C GLY A 216 -11.25 -6.65 12.25
N ILE A 217 -12.00 -6.89 13.33
CA ILE A 217 -11.66 -7.87 14.37
C ILE A 217 -11.55 -9.29 13.79
N GLU A 218 -12.51 -9.72 12.97
CA GLU A 218 -12.53 -11.05 12.37
C GLU A 218 -11.36 -11.28 11.42
N LEU A 219 -11.02 -10.26 10.60
CA LEU A 219 -9.88 -10.29 9.68
C LEU A 219 -8.55 -10.34 10.45
N THR A 220 -8.33 -9.42 11.40
CA THR A 220 -7.10 -9.35 12.21
C THR A 220 -6.85 -10.63 13.01
N LEU A 221 -7.90 -11.18 13.61
CA LEU A 221 -7.83 -12.47 14.30
C LEU A 221 -7.40 -13.61 13.35
N ALA A 222 -8.02 -13.70 12.17
CA ALA A 222 -7.70 -14.75 11.20
C ALA A 222 -6.27 -14.62 10.64
N SER A 223 -5.77 -13.40 10.46
CA SER A 223 -4.43 -13.10 9.93
C SER A 223 -3.29 -13.26 10.93
N GLU A 224 -3.55 -13.10 12.24
CA GLU A 224 -2.49 -13.07 13.26
C GLU A 224 -2.48 -14.30 14.18
N LEU A 225 -3.54 -15.11 14.22
CA LEU A 225 -3.52 -16.38 14.94
C LEU A 225 -2.47 -17.34 14.35
N PRO A 226 -1.74 -18.12 15.17
CA PRO A 226 -0.68 -19.02 14.72
C PRO A 226 -1.07 -19.94 13.56
N ALA A 227 -0.15 -20.13 12.62
CA ALA A 227 -0.27 -21.16 11.58
C ALA A 227 -0.05 -22.56 12.18
N ALA A 228 -0.89 -23.52 11.82
CA ALA A 228 -0.79 -24.87 12.36
C ALA A 228 0.57 -25.53 12.03
N GLY A 229 1.34 -25.89 13.05
CA GLY A 229 2.62 -26.60 12.88
C GLY A 229 3.84 -25.72 12.53
N SER A 230 3.68 -24.40 12.42
CA SER A 230 4.82 -23.47 12.30
C SER A 230 5.68 -23.49 13.58
N LYS A 231 7.00 -23.47 13.42
CA LYS A 231 7.98 -23.49 14.54
C LYS A 231 8.85 -22.25 14.66
N SER A 232 8.68 -21.24 13.79
CA SER A 232 9.61 -20.10 13.65
C SER A 232 8.89 -18.75 13.67
N ALA A 233 7.91 -18.61 12.77
CA ALA A 233 7.32 -17.32 12.44
C ALA A 233 6.10 -17.01 13.32
N SER A 234 6.18 -15.90 14.06
CA SER A 234 5.03 -15.28 14.76
C SER A 234 4.23 -14.44 13.77
N ALA A 235 2.99 -14.82 13.49
CA ALA A 235 2.11 -14.08 12.59
C ALA A 235 1.72 -12.71 13.17
N ALA A 236 1.44 -12.64 14.48
CA ALA A 236 1.18 -11.38 15.19
C ALA A 236 2.37 -10.40 15.12
N ARG A 237 3.62 -10.90 15.22
CA ARG A 237 4.83 -10.07 15.05
C ARG A 237 4.99 -9.57 13.62
N LEU A 238 4.63 -10.38 12.62
CA LEU A 238 4.65 -9.97 11.21
C LEU A 238 3.52 -8.98 10.88
N GLY A 239 2.35 -9.11 11.52
CA GLY A 239 1.27 -8.13 11.46
C GLY A 239 1.74 -6.75 11.90
N HIS A 240 2.31 -6.62 13.10
CA HIS A 240 2.87 -5.36 13.58
C HIS A 240 4.03 -4.84 12.72
N LEU A 241 4.91 -5.72 12.23
CA LEU A 241 5.99 -5.28 11.33
C LEU A 241 5.45 -4.82 9.97
N ALA A 242 4.30 -5.31 9.50
CA ALA A 242 3.64 -4.80 8.32
C ALA A 242 3.17 -3.35 8.51
N GLU A 243 2.72 -2.97 9.71
CA GLU A 243 2.36 -1.59 10.06
C GLU A 243 3.57 -0.63 10.01
N ASP A 244 4.75 -1.10 10.44
CA ASP A 244 6.01 -0.34 10.38
C ASP A 244 6.62 -0.27 8.97
N VAL A 245 6.44 -1.32 8.16
CA VAL A 245 7.05 -1.45 6.83
C VAL A 245 6.18 -0.85 5.74
N LEU A 246 4.88 -1.12 5.71
CA LEU A 246 3.98 -0.80 4.59
C LEU A 246 3.32 0.58 4.75
N SER A 247 2.70 1.08 3.68
CA SER A 247 1.72 2.17 3.77
C SER A 247 0.42 1.67 4.43
N PRO A 248 -0.42 2.54 5.00
CA PRO A 248 -1.68 2.12 5.63
C PRO A 248 -2.57 1.26 4.72
N GLY A 249 -2.69 1.61 3.43
CA GLY A 249 -3.43 0.81 2.45
C GLY A 249 -2.86 -0.61 2.32
N LEU A 250 -1.57 -0.73 2.01
CA LEU A 250 -0.90 -2.03 1.94
C LEU A 250 -0.91 -2.82 3.27
N GLY A 251 -0.89 -2.14 4.41
CA GLY A 251 -0.98 -2.74 5.75
C GLY A 251 -2.33 -3.40 6.01
N VAL A 252 -3.44 -2.68 5.80
CA VAL A 252 -4.79 -3.30 5.92
C VAL A 252 -4.98 -4.39 4.86
N PHE A 253 -4.42 -4.22 3.65
CA PHE A 253 -4.49 -5.25 2.61
C PHE A 253 -3.70 -6.51 2.99
N HIS A 254 -2.58 -6.39 3.71
CA HIS A 254 -1.86 -7.55 4.26
C HIS A 254 -2.75 -8.36 5.22
N THR A 255 -3.47 -7.70 6.13
CA THR A 255 -4.42 -8.33 7.06
C THR A 255 -5.56 -9.03 6.32
N VAL A 256 -6.16 -8.38 5.31
CA VAL A 256 -7.22 -9.00 4.50
C VAL A 256 -6.68 -10.19 3.69
N LEU A 257 -5.52 -10.04 3.04
CA LEU A 257 -4.92 -11.06 2.18
C LEU A 257 -4.52 -12.32 2.96
N THR A 258 -3.89 -12.16 4.13
CA THR A 258 -3.51 -13.30 5.00
C THR A 258 -4.74 -14.03 5.53
N SER A 259 -5.76 -13.30 6.00
CA SER A 259 -7.05 -13.88 6.38
C SER A 259 -7.71 -14.65 5.23
N ARG A 260 -7.67 -14.10 4.01
CA ARG A 260 -8.24 -14.71 2.80
C ARG A 260 -7.49 -15.94 2.34
N LEU A 261 -6.16 -15.92 2.33
CA LEU A 261 -5.35 -17.10 2.04
C LEU A 261 -5.71 -18.27 2.95
N ARG A 262 -5.83 -18.00 4.26
CA ARG A 262 -6.18 -19.01 5.26
C ARG A 262 -7.58 -19.59 5.03
N ALA A 263 -8.56 -18.76 4.68
CA ALA A 263 -9.95 -19.17 4.47
C ALA A 263 -10.17 -19.89 3.12
N ASP A 264 -9.61 -19.35 2.04
CA ASP A 264 -9.93 -19.73 0.67
C ASP A 264 -8.90 -20.73 0.07
N GLN A 265 -7.64 -20.70 0.55
CA GLN A 265 -6.54 -21.57 0.10
C GLN A 265 -5.99 -22.52 1.20
N GLY A 266 -6.39 -22.33 2.46
CA GLY A 266 -6.05 -23.17 3.60
C GLY A 266 -4.78 -22.79 4.36
N GLU A 267 -4.51 -23.51 5.46
CA GLU A 267 -3.38 -23.26 6.36
C GLU A 267 -2.02 -23.31 5.66
N ASP A 268 -1.81 -24.20 4.68
CA ASP A 268 -0.52 -24.34 3.99
C ASP A 268 -0.14 -23.08 3.20
N ALA A 269 -1.11 -22.43 2.54
CA ALA A 269 -0.89 -21.20 1.78
C ALA A 269 -0.64 -19.99 2.69
N TYR A 270 -1.36 -19.93 3.81
CA TYR A 270 -1.12 -18.97 4.89
C TYR A 270 0.28 -19.14 5.51
N ALA A 271 0.66 -20.38 5.85
CA ALA A 271 1.96 -20.72 6.41
C ALA A 271 3.13 -20.42 5.44
N ASP A 272 2.98 -20.66 4.13
CA ASP A 272 3.98 -20.30 3.12
C ASP A 272 4.21 -18.78 3.09
N LEU A 273 3.15 -17.96 3.10
CA LEU A 273 3.32 -16.50 3.16
C LEU A 273 4.02 -16.08 4.46
N ILE A 274 3.54 -16.56 5.60
CA ILE A 274 4.11 -16.24 6.92
C ILE A 274 5.59 -16.63 7.00
N HIS A 275 5.98 -17.80 6.48
CA HIS A 275 7.38 -18.23 6.44
C HIS A 275 8.23 -17.39 5.47
N ARG A 276 7.70 -17.07 4.27
CA ARG A 276 8.39 -16.18 3.32
C ARG A 276 8.64 -14.79 3.91
N LEU A 277 7.66 -14.24 4.64
CA LEU A 277 7.81 -12.95 5.31
C LEU A 277 8.83 -13.02 6.45
N ASP A 278 8.77 -14.04 7.33
CA ASP A 278 9.75 -14.25 8.42
C ASP A 278 11.19 -14.28 7.90
N ALA A 279 11.45 -15.07 6.85
CA ALA A 279 12.76 -15.17 6.20
C ALA A 279 13.27 -13.84 5.62
N LEU A 280 12.38 -12.98 5.09
CA LEU A 280 12.76 -11.62 4.67
C LEU A 280 13.24 -10.78 5.88
N THR A 281 12.60 -10.91 7.04
CA THR A 281 13.00 -10.17 8.25
C THR A 281 14.34 -10.64 8.81
N GLU A 282 14.66 -11.93 8.76
CA GLU A 282 15.94 -12.47 9.23
C GLU A 282 17.11 -11.97 8.37
N CYS A 283 16.97 -12.05 7.04
CA CYS A 283 17.92 -11.42 6.10
C CYS A 283 18.03 -9.90 6.32
N ALA A 284 16.99 -9.27 6.86
CA ALA A 284 16.91 -7.85 7.17
C ALA A 284 17.19 -7.50 8.66
N GLY A 285 18.02 -8.26 9.37
CA GLY A 285 18.38 -8.10 10.81
C GLY A 285 18.69 -6.70 11.39
N SER A 286 19.04 -6.61 12.67
CA SER A 286 18.93 -5.35 13.44
C SER A 286 19.64 -4.11 12.85
N GLY A 287 18.84 -3.09 12.48
CA GLY A 287 19.36 -1.73 12.20
C GLY A 287 18.49 -0.83 11.30
N GLY A 288 17.78 0.13 11.92
CA GLY A 288 17.41 1.44 11.34
C GLY A 288 16.30 1.52 10.27
N SER A 289 15.67 2.70 10.18
CA SER A 289 14.56 3.00 9.25
C SER A 289 14.87 2.71 7.78
N ARG A 290 16.08 3.03 7.32
CA ARG A 290 16.58 2.72 5.96
C ARG A 290 16.61 1.23 5.60
N ARG A 291 16.40 0.31 6.56
CA ARG A 291 16.30 -1.13 6.31
C ARG A 291 14.84 -1.59 6.18
N LEU A 292 13.90 -0.95 6.87
CA LEU A 292 12.46 -1.16 6.71
C LEU A 292 12.00 -0.76 5.30
N GLU A 293 12.51 0.36 4.79
CA GLU A 293 12.27 0.79 3.41
C GLU A 293 12.67 -0.28 2.37
N ARG A 294 13.73 -1.05 2.65
CA ARG A 294 14.19 -2.15 1.78
C ARG A 294 13.32 -3.40 1.88
N LEU A 295 12.53 -3.56 2.95
CA LEU A 295 11.58 -4.66 3.09
C LEU A 295 10.31 -4.44 2.27
N ARG A 296 9.89 -3.19 2.00
CA ARG A 296 8.66 -2.86 1.24
C ARG A 296 8.51 -3.65 -0.06
N ARG A 297 9.50 -3.54 -0.95
CA ARG A 297 9.47 -4.23 -2.27
C ARG A 297 9.35 -5.76 -2.15
N PRO A 298 10.24 -6.49 -1.44
CA PRO A 298 10.11 -7.93 -1.33
C PRO A 298 8.86 -8.37 -0.54
N TRP A 299 8.37 -7.58 0.42
CA TRP A 299 7.12 -7.87 1.14
C TRP A 299 5.90 -7.80 0.22
N VAL A 300 5.78 -6.74 -0.59
CA VAL A 300 4.74 -6.62 -1.62
C VAL A 300 4.84 -7.75 -2.64
N LEU A 301 6.05 -8.07 -3.12
CA LEU A 301 6.25 -9.23 -4.01
C LEU A 301 5.84 -10.55 -3.35
N ALA A 302 6.13 -10.74 -2.06
CA ALA A 302 5.74 -11.95 -1.34
C ALA A 302 4.22 -12.10 -1.29
N MET A 303 3.50 -11.06 -0.81
CA MET A 303 2.04 -11.03 -0.71
C MET A 303 1.36 -11.36 -2.05
N PHE A 304 1.62 -10.55 -3.08
CA PHE A 304 0.95 -10.72 -4.38
C PHE A 304 1.36 -12.03 -5.08
N SER A 305 2.61 -12.49 -4.95
CA SER A 305 3.04 -13.76 -5.56
C SER A 305 2.54 -15.02 -4.84
N THR A 306 2.17 -14.95 -3.56
CA THR A 306 1.45 -16.07 -2.91
C THR A 306 -0.02 -16.05 -3.34
N ALA A 307 -0.69 -14.90 -3.26
CA ALA A 307 -2.13 -14.78 -3.56
C ALA A 307 -2.50 -15.10 -5.02
N GLU A 308 -1.56 -15.02 -5.96
CA GLU A 308 -1.77 -15.39 -7.37
C GLU A 308 -1.69 -16.91 -7.65
N ARG A 309 -1.29 -17.75 -6.67
CA ARG A 309 -1.14 -19.20 -6.92
C ARG A 309 -2.50 -19.91 -7.01
N PRO A 310 -2.64 -20.94 -7.88
CA PRO A 310 -1.62 -21.49 -8.78
C PRO A 310 -1.47 -20.68 -10.08
N LEU A 311 -0.22 -20.43 -10.48
CA LEU A 311 0.10 -19.81 -11.77
C LEU A 311 -0.15 -20.77 -12.93
N ALA A 312 -0.79 -20.28 -14.00
CA ALA A 312 -0.98 -21.07 -15.23
C ALA A 312 0.38 -21.41 -15.89
N ALA A 313 0.47 -22.61 -16.46
CA ALA A 313 1.71 -23.14 -17.02
C ALA A 313 2.29 -22.23 -18.12
N GLY A 314 3.59 -21.93 -18.02
CA GLY A 314 4.31 -21.09 -18.98
C GLY A 314 4.23 -19.58 -18.69
N LEU A 315 3.42 -19.13 -17.73
CA LEU A 315 3.46 -17.74 -17.27
C LEU A 315 4.67 -17.51 -16.34
N ARG A 316 5.25 -16.31 -16.41
CA ARG A 316 6.28 -15.85 -15.48
C ARG A 316 5.67 -15.59 -14.10
N SER A 317 6.43 -15.69 -13.01
CA SER A 317 5.98 -15.18 -11.69
C SER A 317 6.02 -13.65 -11.66
N LEU A 318 5.32 -13.03 -10.70
CA LEU A 318 5.36 -11.58 -10.52
C LEU A 318 6.78 -11.11 -10.15
N GLU A 319 7.52 -11.90 -9.37
CA GLU A 319 8.95 -11.70 -9.08
C GLU A 319 9.80 -11.68 -10.38
N GLN A 320 9.56 -12.61 -11.31
CA GLN A 320 10.25 -12.65 -12.60
C GLN A 320 9.89 -11.46 -13.51
N LEU A 321 8.67 -10.94 -13.43
CA LEU A 321 8.29 -9.71 -14.14
C LEU A 321 8.95 -8.47 -13.50
N ALA A 322 8.95 -8.38 -12.17
CA ALA A 322 9.60 -7.30 -11.44
C ALA A 322 11.12 -7.28 -11.63
N ALA A 323 11.77 -8.44 -11.69
CA ALA A 323 13.17 -8.56 -12.08
C ALA A 323 13.38 -8.10 -13.53
N ARG A 324 12.49 -8.50 -14.46
CA ARG A 324 12.55 -8.08 -15.87
C ARG A 324 12.35 -6.57 -16.05
N LEU A 325 11.59 -5.90 -15.18
CA LEU A 325 11.47 -4.44 -15.19
C LEU A 325 12.79 -3.76 -14.85
N GLU A 326 13.50 -4.23 -13.81
CA GLU A 326 14.82 -3.68 -13.46
C GLU A 326 15.88 -3.99 -14.53
N GLU A 327 15.86 -5.18 -15.16
CA GLU A 327 16.73 -5.49 -16.31
C GLU A 327 16.52 -4.54 -17.50
N LEU A 328 15.29 -4.07 -17.70
CA LEU A 328 14.93 -3.15 -18.78
C LEU A 328 15.12 -1.67 -18.37
N ARG A 329 15.37 -1.39 -17.10
CA ARG A 329 15.64 -0.06 -16.56
C ARG A 329 17.03 0.40 -17.00
N GLY A 330 17.13 1.59 -17.57
CA GLY A 330 18.37 2.09 -18.18
C GLY A 330 18.70 1.52 -19.57
N THR A 331 17.90 0.57 -20.10
CA THR A 331 18.01 0.19 -21.52
C THR A 331 17.26 1.20 -22.39
N CYS A 332 17.91 1.75 -23.41
CA CYS A 332 17.34 2.78 -24.30
C CYS A 332 16.85 2.17 -25.63
N GLY A 333 16.08 2.94 -26.38
CA GLY A 333 15.60 2.62 -27.71
C GLY A 333 14.25 1.90 -27.74
N TRP A 334 13.62 1.98 -28.92
CA TRP A 334 12.25 1.53 -29.19
C TRP A 334 11.90 0.15 -28.61
N ASN A 335 12.70 -0.87 -28.92
CA ASN A 335 12.41 -2.26 -28.54
C ASN A 335 12.44 -2.45 -27.02
N ALA A 336 13.32 -1.73 -26.31
CA ALA A 336 13.39 -1.76 -24.86
C ALA A 336 12.17 -1.06 -24.24
N ALA A 337 11.78 0.10 -24.76
CA ALA A 337 10.63 0.85 -24.27
C ALA A 337 9.30 0.09 -24.49
N CYS A 338 9.10 -0.51 -25.66
CA CYS A 338 7.97 -1.41 -25.90
C CYS A 338 7.96 -2.59 -24.91
N LYS A 339 9.11 -3.21 -24.64
CA LYS A 339 9.18 -4.34 -23.70
C LYS A 339 8.95 -3.90 -22.24
N ARG A 340 9.36 -2.69 -21.84
CA ARG A 340 9.01 -2.12 -20.52
C ARG A 340 7.49 -1.97 -20.38
N ALA A 341 6.84 -1.35 -21.36
CA ALA A 341 5.40 -1.14 -21.36
C ALA A 341 4.64 -2.47 -21.22
N GLU A 342 4.94 -3.48 -22.05
CA GLU A 342 4.32 -4.81 -21.95
C GLU A 342 4.45 -5.44 -20.55
N VAL A 343 5.64 -5.35 -19.94
CA VAL A 343 5.88 -5.96 -18.62
C VAL A 343 5.22 -5.15 -17.50
N ALA A 344 5.23 -3.81 -17.57
CA ALA A 344 4.60 -2.94 -16.57
C ALA A 344 3.06 -3.08 -16.59
N GLU A 345 2.47 -3.20 -17.77
CA GLU A 345 1.04 -3.51 -17.92
C GLU A 345 0.67 -4.88 -17.37
N GLU A 346 1.49 -5.90 -17.61
CA GLU A 346 1.25 -7.26 -17.10
C GLU A 346 1.36 -7.29 -15.56
N VAL A 347 2.36 -6.60 -14.98
CA VAL A 347 2.50 -6.42 -13.53
C VAL A 347 1.27 -5.70 -12.95
N THR A 348 0.85 -4.59 -13.56
CA THR A 348 -0.35 -3.83 -13.15
C THR A 348 -1.60 -4.69 -13.20
N ALA A 349 -1.80 -5.43 -14.30
CA ALA A 349 -2.97 -6.28 -14.48
C ALA A 349 -3.02 -7.44 -13.47
N ARG A 350 -1.87 -7.98 -13.06
CA ARG A 350 -1.80 -9.02 -12.03
C ARG A 350 -2.08 -8.47 -10.64
N ILE A 351 -1.43 -7.37 -10.27
CA ILE A 351 -1.66 -6.67 -8.98
C ILE A 351 -3.13 -6.29 -8.84
N ALA A 352 -3.72 -5.65 -9.86
CA ALA A 352 -5.13 -5.28 -9.86
C ALA A 352 -6.04 -6.50 -9.69
N ARG A 353 -5.87 -7.56 -10.51
CA ARG A 353 -6.70 -8.79 -10.41
C ARG A 353 -6.59 -9.46 -9.03
N THR A 354 -5.38 -9.56 -8.47
CA THR A 354 -5.17 -10.13 -7.14
C THR A 354 -5.83 -9.27 -6.06
N ALA A 355 -5.70 -7.94 -6.12
CA ALA A 355 -6.35 -7.04 -5.16
C ALA A 355 -7.88 -7.14 -5.26
N GLN A 356 -8.43 -7.18 -6.48
CA GLN A 356 -9.86 -7.38 -6.74
C GLN A 356 -10.38 -8.69 -6.14
N ALA A 357 -9.71 -9.82 -6.39
CA ALA A 357 -10.14 -11.13 -5.89
C ALA A 357 -10.09 -11.21 -4.34
N ILE A 358 -9.02 -10.69 -3.73
CA ILE A 358 -8.88 -10.68 -2.26
C ILE A 358 -9.96 -9.81 -1.58
N LEU A 359 -10.33 -8.69 -2.21
CA LEU A 359 -11.32 -7.74 -1.67
C LEU A 359 -12.76 -8.06 -2.08
N GLY A 360 -13.01 -9.00 -3.00
CA GLY A 360 -14.35 -9.31 -3.52
C GLY A 360 -14.91 -8.21 -4.45
N LEU A 361 -14.03 -7.61 -5.26
CA LEU A 361 -14.29 -6.49 -6.16
C LEU A 361 -14.08 -6.86 -7.64
N GLU A 362 -14.27 -8.13 -8.01
CA GLU A 362 -14.06 -8.68 -9.35
C GLU A 362 -15.02 -8.11 -10.42
N GLY A 363 -16.09 -7.43 -9.98
CA GLY A 363 -16.99 -6.67 -10.86
C GLY A 363 -16.43 -5.34 -11.38
N LEU A 364 -15.20 -4.96 -10.99
CA LEU A 364 -14.49 -3.81 -11.54
C LEU A 364 -13.69 -4.24 -12.79
N GLU A 365 -13.85 -3.52 -13.89
CA GLU A 365 -13.02 -3.66 -15.09
C GLU A 365 -11.75 -2.82 -14.95
N LEU A 366 -10.59 -3.45 -15.11
CA LEU A 366 -9.31 -2.76 -15.27
C LEU A 366 -9.22 -2.15 -16.68
N ILE A 367 -8.99 -0.85 -16.68
CA ILE A 367 -8.80 -0.02 -17.85
C ILE A 367 -7.35 0.48 -17.82
N LEU A 368 -6.51 0.03 -18.75
CA LEU A 368 -5.14 0.56 -18.89
C LEU A 368 -5.19 1.76 -19.85
N ARG A 369 -5.08 2.99 -19.31
CA ARG A 369 -5.23 4.27 -20.06
C ARG A 369 -3.94 4.69 -20.78
N GLY A 370 -3.20 3.69 -21.27
CA GLY A 370 -1.99 3.89 -22.05
C GLY A 370 -0.71 4.02 -21.23
N SER A 371 -0.15 2.88 -20.83
CA SER A 371 1.23 2.69 -20.35
C SER A 371 2.33 3.40 -21.18
N CYS A 372 2.01 3.76 -22.43
CA CYS A 372 2.91 4.42 -23.38
C CYS A 372 2.80 5.95 -23.39
N ALA A 373 1.93 6.57 -22.58
CA ALA A 373 1.83 8.02 -22.45
C ALA A 373 3.09 8.61 -21.81
N GLN A 374 3.56 8.02 -20.71
CA GLN A 374 4.79 8.42 -20.02
C GLN A 374 5.82 7.29 -19.82
N GLY A 375 5.41 6.05 -19.54
CA GLY A 375 6.34 4.94 -19.24
C GLY A 375 7.25 4.47 -20.39
N VAL A 376 6.94 4.89 -21.62
CA VAL A 376 7.83 4.74 -22.79
C VAL A 376 8.87 5.86 -22.86
N LEU A 377 8.58 7.05 -22.31
CA LEU A 377 9.29 8.30 -22.54
C LEU A 377 10.39 8.64 -21.53
N GLY A 378 10.57 7.85 -20.48
CA GLY A 378 11.58 8.09 -19.45
C GLY A 378 12.20 6.79 -18.90
N HIS A 379 13.20 6.95 -18.04
CA HIS A 379 13.82 5.82 -17.32
C HIS A 379 12.96 5.28 -16.16
N GLY A 380 11.91 6.01 -15.76
CA GLY A 380 10.83 5.50 -14.92
C GLY A 380 9.67 5.03 -15.79
N SER A 381 9.24 3.79 -15.60
CA SER A 381 7.97 3.32 -16.16
C SER A 381 6.82 3.93 -15.34
N ASP A 382 5.84 4.49 -16.03
CA ASP A 382 4.63 5.08 -15.46
C ASP A 382 3.38 4.46 -16.09
N VAL A 383 2.32 4.27 -15.30
CA VAL A 383 1.12 3.52 -15.67
C VAL A 383 -0.15 4.27 -15.26
N ASP A 384 -0.84 4.86 -16.23
CA ASP A 384 -2.20 5.37 -16.03
C ASP A 384 -3.22 4.21 -16.15
N PHE A 385 -4.08 4.05 -15.15
CA PHE A 385 -5.15 3.05 -15.15
C PHE A 385 -6.40 3.49 -14.37
N GLU A 386 -7.53 2.83 -14.65
CA GLU A 386 -8.78 2.96 -13.91
C GLU A 386 -9.33 1.58 -13.53
N LEU A 387 -10.03 1.50 -12.39
CA LEU A 387 -10.77 0.33 -11.95
C LEU A 387 -12.24 0.71 -11.80
N SER A 388 -13.05 0.46 -12.83
CA SER A 388 -14.40 1.03 -12.95
C SER A 388 -15.50 -0.03 -13.06
N SER A 389 -16.74 0.34 -12.74
CA SER A 389 -17.92 -0.50 -12.97
C SER A 389 -19.17 0.37 -13.08
N PRO A 390 -20.36 -0.18 -13.39
CA PRO A 390 -21.60 0.60 -13.35
C PRO A 390 -21.88 1.27 -12.00
N ASN A 391 -21.40 0.69 -10.89
CA ASN A 391 -21.51 1.25 -9.54
C ASN A 391 -20.40 2.25 -9.22
N HIS A 392 -19.24 2.14 -9.88
CA HIS A 392 -18.09 3.03 -9.76
C HIS A 392 -17.72 3.62 -11.13
N PRO A 393 -18.60 4.46 -11.73
CA PRO A 393 -18.47 4.90 -13.12
C PRO A 393 -17.38 5.96 -13.34
N ASN A 394 -16.59 6.29 -12.32
CA ASN A 394 -15.47 7.25 -12.35
C ASN A 394 -14.25 6.69 -11.56
N GLY A 395 -14.02 5.38 -11.62
CA GLY A 395 -12.98 4.68 -10.85
C GLY A 395 -13.35 4.35 -9.40
N HIS A 396 -12.73 3.30 -8.87
CA HIS A 396 -12.82 2.87 -7.47
C HIS A 396 -11.57 3.30 -6.70
N ARG A 397 -11.51 4.59 -6.36
CA ARG A 397 -10.33 5.28 -5.78
C ARG A 397 -9.58 4.47 -4.72
N ALA A 398 -10.26 3.99 -3.69
CA ALA A 398 -9.62 3.24 -2.60
C ALA A 398 -8.92 1.93 -3.02
N LEU A 399 -9.27 1.38 -4.18
CA LEU A 399 -8.60 0.22 -4.78
C LEU A 399 -7.49 0.66 -5.74
N GLU A 400 -7.71 1.74 -6.49
CA GLU A 400 -6.68 2.35 -7.34
C GLU A 400 -5.50 2.84 -6.49
N ASP A 401 -5.75 3.51 -5.37
CA ASP A 401 -4.74 3.97 -4.40
C ASP A 401 -3.89 2.79 -3.90
N LEU A 402 -4.52 1.67 -3.53
CA LEU A 402 -3.83 0.43 -3.12
C LEU A 402 -2.96 -0.15 -4.25
N VAL A 403 -3.45 -0.15 -5.49
CA VAL A 403 -2.69 -0.63 -6.66
C VAL A 403 -1.53 0.31 -6.98
N ILE A 404 -1.71 1.63 -6.86
CA ILE A 404 -0.65 2.64 -7.01
C ILE A 404 0.44 2.44 -5.94
N GLU A 405 0.07 2.26 -4.66
CA GLU A 405 1.02 1.97 -3.58
C GLU A 405 1.83 0.68 -3.83
N ALA A 406 1.17 -0.38 -4.31
CA ALA A 406 1.83 -1.63 -4.69
C ALA A 406 2.81 -1.45 -5.86
N LEU A 407 2.40 -0.74 -6.91
CA LEU A 407 3.21 -0.43 -8.09
C LEU A 407 4.42 0.43 -7.73
N ALA A 408 4.25 1.44 -6.87
CA ALA A 408 5.31 2.30 -6.38
C ALA A 408 6.39 1.50 -5.63
N CYS A 409 6.00 0.50 -4.83
CA CYS A 409 6.94 -0.42 -4.18
C CYS A 409 7.75 -1.27 -5.20
N LEU A 410 7.21 -1.52 -6.40
CA LEU A 410 7.92 -2.17 -7.51
C LEU A 410 8.68 -1.19 -8.41
N GLY A 411 8.76 0.10 -8.06
CA GLY A 411 9.47 1.12 -8.84
C GLY A 411 8.74 1.54 -10.11
N LEU A 412 7.43 1.25 -10.21
CA LEU A 412 6.54 1.76 -11.24
C LEU A 412 5.82 3.00 -10.68
N ALA A 413 5.92 4.13 -11.36
CA ALA A 413 4.97 5.21 -11.15
C ALA A 413 3.59 4.76 -11.67
N ALA A 414 2.52 5.29 -11.08
CA ALA A 414 1.18 5.01 -11.53
C ALA A 414 0.20 6.12 -11.12
N GLU A 415 -0.79 6.36 -11.96
CA GLU A 415 -1.85 7.34 -11.75
C GLU A 415 -3.24 6.70 -11.89
N GLY A 416 -4.17 7.08 -11.02
CA GLY A 416 -5.54 6.58 -10.95
C GLY A 416 -6.59 7.58 -11.43
N SER A 417 -7.88 7.27 -11.29
CA SER A 417 -9.00 8.13 -11.70
C SER A 417 -9.02 9.52 -11.04
N ALA A 418 -8.44 9.65 -9.85
CA ALA A 418 -8.50 10.87 -9.06
C ALA A 418 -7.64 12.02 -9.61
N ALA A 419 -6.66 11.73 -10.48
CA ALA A 419 -5.73 12.73 -11.00
C ALA A 419 -6.33 13.66 -12.07
N ARG A 420 -7.49 13.32 -12.65
CA ARG A 420 -8.03 13.95 -13.87
C ARG A 420 -9.48 14.45 -13.71
N PRO A 421 -9.94 15.38 -14.56
CA PRO A 421 -11.34 15.78 -14.62
C PRO A 421 -12.26 14.59 -14.96
N THR A 422 -13.54 14.67 -14.59
CA THR A 422 -14.53 13.63 -14.89
C THR A 422 -14.95 13.64 -16.35
N GLU A 423 -14.11 13.09 -17.23
CA GLU A 423 -14.28 13.00 -18.67
C GLU A 423 -15.02 11.71 -19.11
N ARG A 424 -15.61 11.71 -20.33
CA ARG A 424 -16.94 11.11 -20.55
C ARG A 424 -17.12 9.79 -21.36
N ASP A 425 -16.09 9.12 -21.88
CA ASP A 425 -16.24 7.91 -22.73
C ASP A 425 -15.32 6.80 -22.19
N VAL A 426 -15.62 5.47 -22.15
CA VAL A 426 -14.91 4.49 -21.24
C VAL A 426 -14.30 3.18 -21.84
N VAL A 427 -12.97 3.01 -21.89
CA VAL A 427 -12.33 1.86 -22.58
C VAL A 427 -12.19 0.69 -21.63
N SER A 428 -12.85 -0.40 -21.94
CA SER A 428 -12.64 -1.67 -21.24
C SER A 428 -11.57 -2.50 -21.94
N ALA A 429 -11.06 -3.54 -21.29
CA ALA A 429 -10.18 -4.52 -21.97
C ALA A 429 -10.91 -5.35 -23.06
N ASN A 430 -12.26 -5.34 -23.04
CA ASN A 430 -13.14 -5.80 -24.12
C ASN A 430 -13.62 -4.65 -25.04
N GLY A 431 -13.06 -3.45 -24.85
CA GLY A 431 -13.27 -2.15 -25.52
C GLY A 431 -14.66 -1.87 -26.07
N LYS A 432 -15.64 -1.83 -25.16
CA LYS A 432 -17.03 -1.49 -25.46
C LYS A 432 -17.37 0.01 -25.38
N PHE A 433 -16.49 0.91 -24.90
CA PHE A 433 -16.50 2.40 -25.05
C PHE A 433 -15.01 2.91 -25.08
N SER A 434 -14.61 4.18 -24.77
CA SER A 434 -13.15 4.55 -24.68
C SER A 434 -12.65 5.76 -23.80
N ARG A 435 -11.91 5.54 -22.67
CA ARG A 435 -11.44 6.55 -21.64
C ARG A 435 -10.01 7.03 -21.86
N ASP A 436 -9.82 8.33 -21.60
CA ASP A 436 -8.64 9.15 -21.86
C ASP A 436 -8.03 9.00 -23.27
N LEU A 437 -8.93 9.11 -24.25
CA LEU A 437 -8.55 9.57 -25.59
C LEU A 437 -8.38 11.10 -25.64
N HIS A 438 -8.71 11.80 -24.56
CA HIS A 438 -8.71 13.26 -24.45
C HIS A 438 -7.26 13.77 -24.52
N GLU A 439 -6.34 13.29 -23.68
CA GLU A 439 -4.92 13.67 -23.78
C GLU A 439 -4.32 13.36 -25.15
N TRP A 440 -4.72 12.25 -25.77
CA TRP A 440 -4.16 11.84 -27.05
C TRP A 440 -4.71 12.70 -28.21
N PHE A 441 -5.91 13.27 -28.09
CA PHE A 441 -6.56 13.96 -29.20
C PHE A 441 -6.69 15.47 -29.03
N GLU A 442 -6.37 16.02 -27.86
CA GLU A 442 -6.59 17.42 -27.52
C GLU A 442 -5.32 18.21 -27.17
N LEU A 443 -4.13 17.69 -27.48
CA LEU A 443 -2.93 18.52 -27.50
C LEU A 443 -3.10 19.64 -28.53
N ARG A 444 -3.31 20.87 -28.03
CA ARG A 444 -3.60 22.04 -28.84
C ARG A 444 -2.39 22.33 -29.73
N ARG A 445 -2.63 22.64 -31.00
CA ARG A 445 -1.57 23.20 -31.84
C ARG A 445 -1.37 24.68 -31.49
N PRO A 446 -0.13 25.20 -31.51
CA PRO A 446 0.15 26.62 -31.55
C PRO A 446 -0.86 27.43 -32.37
N GLY A 447 -1.45 28.47 -31.76
CA GLY A 447 -2.25 29.47 -32.47
C GLY A 447 -3.55 29.02 -33.15
N THR A 448 -4.13 27.86 -32.82
CA THR A 448 -5.42 27.41 -33.39
C THR A 448 -6.55 27.39 -32.36
N ASP A 449 -7.65 28.09 -32.63
CA ASP A 449 -8.88 28.14 -31.79
C ASP A 449 -9.72 26.83 -31.82
N HIS A 450 -9.20 25.74 -32.40
CA HIS A 450 -9.98 24.54 -32.71
C HIS A 450 -9.95 23.49 -31.59
N HIS A 451 -10.95 23.57 -30.72
CA HIS A 451 -11.39 22.41 -29.93
C HIS A 451 -12.28 21.50 -30.78
N SER A 452 -11.64 20.60 -31.54
CA SER A 452 -12.32 19.38 -31.99
C SER A 452 -12.57 18.54 -30.73
N PRO A 453 -13.84 18.22 -30.38
CA PRO A 453 -14.20 17.68 -29.07
C PRO A 453 -13.87 16.19 -28.91
N GLY A 454 -12.72 15.74 -29.44
CA GLY A 454 -12.42 14.33 -29.67
C GLY A 454 -13.29 13.75 -30.79
N TRP A 455 -12.65 13.20 -31.83
CA TRP A 455 -13.37 12.52 -32.91
C TRP A 455 -14.10 11.26 -32.41
N VAL A 456 -13.67 10.65 -31.29
CA VAL A 456 -14.36 9.53 -30.64
C VAL A 456 -15.58 9.97 -29.83
N ALA A 457 -15.50 11.04 -29.02
CA ALA A 457 -16.71 11.56 -28.37
C ALA A 457 -17.73 12.05 -29.41
N THR A 458 -17.29 12.62 -30.53
CA THR A 458 -18.17 12.92 -31.69
C THR A 458 -18.89 11.68 -32.24
N ALA A 459 -18.29 10.48 -32.11
CA ALA A 459 -18.89 9.20 -32.52
C ALA A 459 -19.74 8.52 -31.43
N ILE A 460 -19.66 8.95 -30.16
CA ILE A 460 -20.28 8.26 -29.02
C ILE A 460 -21.31 9.15 -28.29
N ALA A 461 -20.99 10.41 -27.94
CA ALA A 461 -21.94 11.46 -27.53
C ALA A 461 -21.29 12.86 -27.46
N ALA A 462 -22.05 13.93 -27.76
CA ALA A 462 -21.53 15.30 -27.69
C ALA A 462 -21.18 15.75 -26.24
N PRO A 463 -19.94 16.20 -25.97
CA PRO A 463 -19.52 16.65 -24.63
C PRO A 463 -19.87 18.12 -24.36
N SER A 464 -19.80 18.52 -23.09
CA SER A 464 -19.99 19.92 -22.65
C SER A 464 -18.71 20.74 -22.78
N THR A 465 -18.80 21.89 -23.44
CA THR A 465 -17.68 22.78 -23.82
C THR A 465 -16.83 23.33 -22.66
N THR A 466 -17.32 23.28 -21.42
CA THR A 466 -16.69 23.89 -20.24
C THR A 466 -15.67 23.01 -19.49
N VAL A 467 -15.58 21.72 -19.81
CA VAL A 467 -14.62 20.80 -19.15
C VAL A 467 -13.25 20.80 -19.86
N ILE A 468 -13.27 21.04 -21.17
CA ILE A 468 -12.19 20.88 -22.15
C ILE A 468 -11.19 22.08 -22.18
N SER A 469 -11.39 23.07 -21.31
CA SER A 469 -10.87 24.43 -21.54
C SER A 469 -9.47 24.75 -20.96
N ARG A 470 -8.79 23.83 -20.26
CA ARG A 470 -7.56 24.14 -19.49
C ARG A 470 -6.27 24.08 -20.33
N PRO A 471 -5.38 25.11 -20.27
CA PRO A 471 -4.05 25.05 -20.89
C PRO A 471 -3.06 24.21 -20.10
N SER A 472 -2.18 23.48 -20.79
CA SER A 472 -1.10 22.69 -20.17
C SER A 472 0.02 23.58 -19.60
N GLU A 473 0.85 23.03 -18.72
CA GLU A 473 2.01 23.76 -18.14
C GLU A 473 3.00 24.24 -19.22
N CYS A 474 3.19 23.47 -20.30
CA CYS A 474 4.04 23.85 -21.42
C CYS A 474 3.45 25.00 -22.26
N GLU A 475 2.12 25.01 -22.45
CA GLU A 475 1.40 26.10 -23.12
C GLU A 475 1.48 27.39 -22.28
N GLN A 476 1.34 27.29 -20.96
CA GLN A 476 1.52 28.43 -20.03
C GLN A 476 2.95 29.02 -20.06
N GLN A 477 3.94 28.23 -20.51
CA GLN A 477 5.34 28.65 -20.70
C GLN A 477 5.65 29.09 -22.15
N GLY A 478 4.66 29.13 -23.05
CA GLY A 478 4.87 29.51 -24.46
C GLY A 478 5.68 28.50 -25.28
N ARG A 479 5.75 27.23 -24.85
CA ARG A 479 6.49 26.14 -25.52
C ARG A 479 5.52 25.15 -26.15
N GLU A 480 4.89 25.59 -27.24
CA GLU A 480 3.70 24.97 -27.82
C GLU A 480 4.01 23.77 -28.76
N LEU A 481 5.24 23.64 -29.27
CA LEU A 481 5.73 22.47 -30.01
C LEU A 481 6.93 21.85 -29.29
N THR A 482 6.82 20.57 -28.93
CA THR A 482 7.87 19.83 -28.21
C THR A 482 7.97 18.39 -28.71
N ALA A 483 9.09 17.71 -28.40
CA ALA A 483 9.21 16.27 -28.65
C ALA A 483 8.14 15.43 -27.90
N LYS A 484 7.72 15.88 -26.71
CA LYS A 484 6.59 15.29 -25.95
C LYS A 484 5.27 15.43 -26.74
N TYR A 485 4.99 16.63 -27.26
CA TYR A 485 3.82 16.89 -28.12
C TYR A 485 3.79 15.99 -29.36
N LEU A 486 4.91 15.91 -30.09
CA LEU A 486 5.00 15.07 -31.30
C LEU A 486 4.78 13.58 -31.03
N TRP A 487 5.32 13.07 -29.92
CA TRP A 487 5.08 11.69 -29.52
C TRP A 487 3.59 11.41 -29.40
N PHE A 488 2.89 12.19 -28.56
CA PHE A 488 1.46 12.04 -28.37
C PHE A 488 0.68 12.21 -29.67
N GLU A 489 0.98 13.22 -30.48
CA GLU A 489 0.29 13.48 -31.75
C GLU A 489 0.55 12.38 -32.82
N SER A 490 1.68 11.69 -32.75
CA SER A 490 1.96 10.49 -33.56
C SER A 490 1.25 9.24 -33.03
N ARG A 491 1.18 9.06 -31.71
CA ARG A 491 0.38 8.01 -31.04
C ARG A 491 -1.11 8.18 -31.36
N ALA A 492 -1.58 9.43 -31.37
CA ALA A 492 -2.93 9.83 -31.74
C ALA A 492 -3.30 9.44 -33.17
N LEU A 493 -2.40 9.66 -34.13
CA LEU A 493 -2.57 9.22 -35.52
C LEU A 493 -2.75 7.70 -35.61
N LEU A 494 -1.89 6.94 -34.93
CA LEU A 494 -1.94 5.49 -34.92
C LEU A 494 -3.22 4.97 -34.27
N ALA A 495 -3.61 5.52 -33.12
CA ALA A 495 -4.89 5.19 -32.48
C ALA A 495 -6.08 5.51 -33.40
N ARG A 496 -6.10 6.69 -34.04
CA ARG A 496 -7.11 7.07 -35.04
C ARG A 496 -7.26 6.02 -36.13
N LEU A 497 -6.17 5.54 -36.73
CA LEU A 497 -6.22 4.48 -37.74
C LEU A 497 -6.82 3.18 -37.22
N VAL A 498 -6.36 2.71 -36.06
CA VAL A 498 -6.80 1.43 -35.49
C VAL A 498 -8.28 1.49 -35.12
N PHE A 499 -8.72 2.50 -34.38
CA PHE A 499 -10.12 2.63 -33.96
C PHE A 499 -11.08 2.93 -35.13
N THR A 500 -10.64 3.60 -36.21
CA THR A 500 -11.54 3.88 -37.37
C THR A 500 -11.64 2.75 -38.39
N ARG A 501 -10.67 1.82 -38.43
CA ARG A 501 -10.54 0.85 -39.53
C ARG A 501 -10.39 -0.61 -39.10
N ALA A 502 -10.11 -0.90 -37.82
CA ALA A 502 -9.97 -2.28 -37.38
C ALA A 502 -11.32 -2.99 -37.36
N ALA A 503 -11.38 -4.18 -37.97
CA ALA A 503 -12.51 -5.09 -37.81
C ALA A 503 -12.53 -5.76 -36.42
N VAL A 504 -11.42 -5.69 -35.67
CA VAL A 504 -11.33 -6.18 -34.30
C VAL A 504 -12.22 -5.31 -33.42
N THR A 505 -13.25 -5.93 -32.82
CA THR A 505 -14.06 -5.31 -31.78
C THR A 505 -13.73 -6.03 -30.46
N PRO A 506 -12.93 -5.40 -29.57
CA PRO A 506 -12.51 -4.00 -29.59
C PRO A 506 -11.26 -3.70 -30.42
N PRO A 507 -11.10 -2.45 -30.91
CA PRO A 507 -9.80 -1.97 -31.36
C PRO A 507 -8.83 -1.90 -30.16
N PRO A 508 -7.57 -2.35 -30.30
CA PRO A 508 -6.62 -2.30 -29.20
C PRO A 508 -6.15 -0.87 -28.88
N VAL A 509 -5.98 -0.56 -27.60
CA VAL A 509 -5.40 0.71 -27.11
C VAL A 509 -3.88 0.69 -26.98
N LYS A 510 -3.29 -0.48 -26.81
CA LYS A 510 -1.86 -0.66 -26.52
C LYS A 510 -1.00 -0.44 -27.75
N LEU A 511 0.14 0.24 -27.58
CA LEU A 511 1.05 0.62 -28.69
C LEU A 511 1.48 -0.55 -29.57
N VAL A 512 1.94 -1.66 -28.97
CA VAL A 512 2.47 -2.80 -29.72
C VAL A 512 1.38 -3.47 -30.57
N PRO A 513 0.21 -3.88 -30.02
CA PRO A 513 -0.92 -4.34 -30.82
C PRO A 513 -1.40 -3.36 -31.89
N GLN A 514 -1.42 -2.05 -31.60
CA GLN A 514 -1.81 -1.04 -32.59
C GLN A 514 -0.86 -0.99 -33.80
N LEU A 515 0.45 -1.10 -33.57
CA LEU A 515 1.44 -1.20 -34.64
C LEU A 515 1.33 -2.51 -35.43
N SER A 516 1.08 -3.64 -34.76
CA SER A 516 0.91 -4.93 -35.43
C SER A 516 -0.25 -4.91 -36.43
N LEU A 517 -1.35 -4.22 -36.12
CA LEU A 517 -2.49 -4.08 -37.03
C LEU A 517 -2.25 -3.09 -38.18
N LEU A 518 -1.25 -2.20 -38.10
CA LEU A 518 -1.10 -1.06 -39.01
C LEU A 518 -1.07 -1.45 -40.50
N HIS A 519 -0.40 -2.56 -40.83
CA HIS A 519 -0.30 -3.08 -42.21
C HIS A 519 -1.60 -3.68 -42.75
N GLU A 520 -2.57 -3.97 -41.88
CA GLU A 520 -3.91 -4.45 -42.25
C GLU A 520 -4.91 -3.29 -42.48
N LEU A 521 -4.59 -2.08 -41.98
CA LEU A 521 -5.49 -0.92 -41.91
C LEU A 521 -5.25 0.14 -43.00
N VAL A 522 -4.04 0.18 -43.56
CA VAL A 522 -3.60 1.13 -44.60
C VAL A 522 -2.67 0.43 -45.61
N PRO A 523 -2.54 0.96 -46.84
CA PRO A 523 -1.55 0.47 -47.80
C PRO A 523 -0.13 0.41 -47.22
N ALA A 524 0.67 -0.56 -47.65
CA ALA A 524 1.97 -0.88 -47.05
C ALA A 524 2.96 0.30 -47.01
N ASP A 525 2.94 1.18 -48.02
CA ASP A 525 3.75 2.40 -48.05
C ASP A 525 3.31 3.41 -46.98
N LYS A 526 2.01 3.54 -46.74
CA LYS A 526 1.42 4.38 -45.68
C LYS A 526 1.65 3.80 -44.30
N ALA A 527 1.60 2.46 -44.16
CA ALA A 527 1.92 1.78 -42.90
C ALA A 527 3.37 2.08 -42.49
N ALA A 528 4.32 1.92 -43.42
CA ALA A 528 5.72 2.25 -43.19
C ALA A 528 5.93 3.75 -42.89
N GLU A 529 5.21 4.65 -43.57
CA GLU A 529 5.27 6.11 -43.34
C GLU A 529 4.77 6.50 -41.93
N VAL A 530 3.70 5.85 -41.44
CA VAL A 530 3.16 6.02 -40.07
C VAL A 530 4.11 5.44 -39.02
N GLU A 531 4.59 4.20 -39.22
CA GLU A 531 5.50 3.55 -38.28
C GLU A 531 6.81 4.33 -38.13
N ALA A 532 7.40 4.76 -39.25
CA ALA A 532 8.61 5.58 -39.23
C ALA A 532 8.41 6.89 -38.47
N LEU A 533 7.25 7.55 -38.63
CA LEU A 533 6.94 8.79 -37.93
C LEU A 533 6.78 8.58 -36.41
N VAL A 534 6.08 7.52 -35.98
CA VAL A 534 5.94 7.18 -34.55
C VAL A 534 7.31 6.85 -33.93
N ARG A 535 8.16 6.09 -34.64
CA ARG A 535 9.53 5.77 -34.19
C ARG A 535 10.44 6.99 -34.12
N GLN A 536 10.32 7.93 -35.06
CA GLN A 536 11.11 9.17 -35.08
C GLN A 536 10.67 10.14 -33.97
N ALA A 537 9.36 10.32 -33.77
CA ALA A 537 8.83 11.11 -32.66
C ALA A 537 9.25 10.55 -31.29
N PHE A 538 9.28 9.22 -31.15
CA PHE A 538 9.85 8.55 -29.97
C PHE A 538 11.34 8.85 -29.78
N ALA A 539 12.17 8.66 -30.81
CA ALA A 539 13.62 8.85 -30.70
C ALA A 539 13.99 10.30 -30.32
N LEU A 540 13.29 11.28 -30.91
CA LEU A 540 13.44 12.69 -30.59
C LEU A 540 13.04 13.01 -29.14
N ARG A 541 12.01 12.34 -28.61
CA ARG A 541 11.58 12.48 -27.22
C ARG A 541 12.53 11.81 -26.23
N GLU A 542 13.09 10.65 -26.57
CA GLU A 542 14.10 9.93 -25.77
C GLU A 542 15.39 10.76 -25.67
N ALA A 543 15.83 11.39 -26.76
CA ALA A 543 16.99 12.29 -26.79
C ALA A 543 16.81 13.57 -25.94
N ALA A 544 15.56 14.01 -25.74
CA ALA A 544 15.24 15.25 -25.02
C ALA A 544 15.12 15.10 -23.48
N ASP A 545 15.08 13.87 -22.94
CA ASP A 545 14.80 13.64 -21.50
C ASP A 545 15.92 14.03 -20.50
N PRO A 546 17.22 14.09 -20.86
CA PRO A 546 18.29 14.45 -19.91
C PRO A 546 18.82 15.88 -20.01
N ALA A 547 18.35 16.70 -20.97
CA ALA A 547 18.94 18.01 -21.26
C ALA A 547 18.13 19.18 -20.66
N PRO A 548 18.76 20.17 -19.98
CA PRO A 548 18.09 21.44 -19.74
C PRO A 548 17.75 22.09 -21.09
N PRO A 549 16.66 22.87 -21.19
CA PRO A 549 16.16 23.37 -22.47
C PRO A 549 17.21 24.24 -23.17
N ALA A 550 17.77 23.71 -24.26
CA ALA A 550 18.58 24.49 -25.19
C ALA A 550 17.68 25.55 -25.85
N THR A 551 18.18 26.78 -25.94
CA THR A 551 17.43 27.90 -26.51
C THR A 551 17.45 27.84 -28.05
N GLY A 552 16.34 27.40 -28.65
CA GLY A 552 16.10 27.47 -30.09
C GLY A 552 14.92 26.59 -30.54
N PRO A 553 14.32 26.85 -31.71
CA PRO A 553 13.38 25.92 -32.32
C PRO A 553 14.12 24.67 -32.81
N ASP A 554 13.68 23.49 -32.36
CA ASP A 554 14.14 22.22 -32.93
C ASP A 554 13.59 22.09 -34.36
N THR A 555 14.43 22.37 -35.35
CA THR A 555 14.10 22.20 -36.77
C THR A 555 13.58 20.79 -37.08
N GLU A 556 14.02 19.77 -36.33
CA GLU A 556 13.53 18.39 -36.43
C GLU A 556 12.09 18.22 -35.89
N VAL A 557 11.73 18.93 -34.80
CA VAL A 557 10.36 18.95 -34.27
C VAL A 557 9.39 19.53 -35.31
N GLU A 558 9.75 20.67 -35.91
CA GLU A 558 8.91 21.33 -36.92
C GLU A 558 8.76 20.49 -38.19
N GLN A 559 9.83 19.84 -38.65
CA GLN A 559 9.80 18.93 -39.80
C GLN A 559 8.91 17.69 -39.56
N LEU A 560 8.99 17.07 -38.37
CA LEU A 560 8.13 15.95 -38.02
C LEU A 560 6.66 16.36 -37.87
N ALA A 561 6.37 17.55 -37.32
CA ALA A 561 5.02 18.10 -37.27
C ALA A 561 4.43 18.27 -38.68
N GLY A 562 5.18 18.88 -39.60
CA GLY A 562 4.73 19.06 -40.99
C GLY A 562 4.49 17.74 -41.73
N ARG A 563 5.34 16.72 -41.49
CA ARG A 563 5.15 15.37 -42.05
C ARG A 563 3.90 14.68 -41.49
N LEU A 564 3.65 14.82 -40.18
CA LEU A 564 2.44 14.29 -39.53
C LEU A 564 1.16 14.88 -40.16
N ASP A 565 1.12 16.18 -40.42
CA ASP A 565 -0.05 16.85 -41.04
C ASP A 565 -0.29 16.42 -42.49
N VAL A 566 0.76 16.23 -43.27
CA VAL A 566 0.65 15.69 -44.64
C VAL A 566 0.11 14.26 -44.59
N LEU A 567 0.58 13.44 -43.65
CA LEU A 567 0.15 12.05 -43.49
C LEU A 567 -1.31 11.95 -43.01
N ARG A 568 -1.74 12.77 -42.04
CA ARG A 568 -3.14 12.89 -41.59
C ARG A 568 -4.09 13.16 -42.75
N ARG A 569 -3.78 14.17 -43.58
CA ARG A 569 -4.58 14.54 -44.76
C ARG A 569 -4.65 13.42 -45.80
N ARG A 570 -3.52 12.77 -46.11
CA ARG A 570 -3.47 11.61 -47.03
C ARG A 570 -4.31 10.42 -46.55
N LEU A 571 -4.46 10.26 -45.23
CA LEU A 571 -5.21 9.18 -44.60
C LEU A 571 -6.68 9.54 -44.32
N GLY A 572 -7.13 10.76 -44.66
CA GLY A 572 -8.49 11.22 -44.41
C GLY A 572 -8.83 11.37 -42.93
N LEU A 573 -7.83 11.60 -42.08
CA LEU A 573 -7.99 11.73 -40.63
C LEU A 573 -8.08 13.20 -40.19
N PRO A 574 -8.89 13.53 -39.17
CA PRO A 574 -8.96 14.87 -38.63
C PRO A 574 -7.60 15.29 -38.03
N GLY A 575 -7.29 16.59 -38.15
CA GLY A 575 -6.07 17.21 -37.66
C GLY A 575 -6.15 18.74 -37.78
N PRO A 576 -5.17 19.47 -37.21
CA PRO A 576 -5.21 20.93 -37.11
C PRO A 576 -4.86 21.63 -38.43
N LEU A 577 -5.80 21.57 -39.38
CA LEU A 577 -6.31 22.63 -40.26
C LEU A 577 -7.19 22.01 -41.36
N ASN A 578 -8.50 22.25 -41.29
CA ASN A 578 -9.16 22.81 -42.48
C ASN A 578 -8.76 24.29 -42.53
N LEU A 579 -8.59 24.83 -43.74
CA LEU A 579 -8.13 26.20 -44.02
C LEU A 579 -8.83 27.28 -43.17
#